data_AF-A0A523BQF1-F1
#
_entry.id   AF-A0A523BQF1-F1
#
_cell.length_a   1.000
_cell.length_b   1.000
_cell.length_c   1.000
_cell.angle_alpha   90.00
_cell.angle_beta   90.00
_cell.angle_gamma   90.00
#
_symmetry.space_group_name_H-M   'P 1'
#
loop_
_entity.id
_entity.type
_entity.pdbx_description
1 polymer ?
#
loop_
_entity_poly.entity_id
_entity_poly.type
_entity_poly.pdbx_seq_one_letter_code
_entity_poly.pdbx_strand_id
1 'polypeptide(L)'
;MKNFQIKWKQLAVLGAFVVLFFLLMDFNSRINELNRLNTELAKMETQVAANKATESGLQEQIQYATSDAAVNEYARNNGLVREGEKLIVPLGNSTPVPQLNHETTPTPVKISNHQIWWALFFGD
;
A
#
# COMPACT_ATOMS: atom_id res chain seq x y z
N MET A 1 -6.11 57.63 -48.53
CA MET A 1 -5.24 57.35 -47.37
C MET A 1 -5.91 56.50 -46.28
N LYS A 2 -7.25 56.53 -46.13
CA LYS A 2 -8.00 55.86 -45.04
C LYS A 2 -7.93 54.31 -45.05
N ASN A 3 -7.60 53.73 -46.20
CA ASN A 3 -7.55 52.30 -46.50
C ASN A 3 -6.24 51.65 -46.02
N PHE A 4 -5.14 52.42 -46.01
CA PHE A 4 -3.81 51.93 -45.62
C PHE A 4 -3.73 51.66 -44.10
N GLN A 5 -4.35 52.53 -43.31
CA GLN A 5 -4.45 52.38 -41.85
C GLN A 5 -5.27 51.14 -41.44
N ILE A 6 -6.34 50.81 -42.17
CA ILE A 6 -7.16 49.61 -41.91
C ILE A 6 -6.35 48.34 -42.22
N LYS A 7 -5.61 48.31 -43.33
CA LYS A 7 -4.72 47.18 -43.67
C LYS A 7 -3.60 46.99 -42.64
N TRP A 8 -3.04 48.07 -42.10
CA TRP A 8 -2.00 47.99 -41.07
C TRP A 8 -2.50 47.41 -39.74
N LYS A 9 -3.70 47.85 -39.28
CA LYS A 9 -4.34 47.27 -38.08
C LYS A 9 -4.64 45.78 -38.25
N GLN A 10 -5.10 45.36 -39.43
CA GLN A 10 -5.34 43.96 -39.75
C GLN A 10 -4.04 43.13 -39.75
N LEU A 11 -2.95 43.67 -40.30
CA LEU A 11 -1.62 43.07 -40.24
C LEU A 11 -1.10 42.91 -38.80
N ALA A 12 -1.30 43.92 -37.96
CA ALA A 12 -0.91 43.86 -36.55
C ALA A 12 -1.69 42.78 -35.78
N VAL A 13 -3.01 42.69 -36.00
CA VAL A 13 -3.85 41.63 -35.39
C VAL A 13 -3.42 40.25 -35.87
N LEU A 14 -3.14 40.09 -37.17
CA LEU A 14 -2.64 38.83 -37.72
C LEU A 14 -1.30 38.44 -37.08
N GLY A 15 -0.38 39.39 -36.95
CA GLY A 15 0.90 39.18 -36.28
C GLY A 15 0.74 38.76 -34.82
N ALA A 16 -0.18 39.39 -34.08
CA ALA A 16 -0.49 39.02 -32.71
C ALA A 16 -1.02 37.57 -32.60
N PHE A 17 -1.88 37.14 -33.53
CA PHE A 17 -2.35 35.76 -33.59
C PHE A 17 -1.23 34.76 -33.87
N VAL A 18 -0.30 35.09 -34.76
CA VAL A 18 0.86 34.24 -35.05
C VAL A 18 1.73 34.07 -33.80
N VAL A 19 2.02 35.18 -33.10
CA VAL A 19 2.79 35.13 -31.84
C VAL A 19 2.06 34.30 -30.78
N LEU A 20 0.74 34.50 -30.63
CA LEU A 20 -0.08 33.74 -29.70
C LEU A 20 -0.06 32.24 -30.02
N PHE A 21 -0.13 31.87 -31.29
CA PHE A 21 -0.06 30.48 -31.73
C PHE A 21 1.26 29.84 -31.31
N PHE A 22 2.39 30.49 -31.54
CA PHE A 22 3.70 29.99 -31.12
C PHE A 22 3.84 29.89 -29.60
N LEU A 23 3.30 30.86 -28.85
CA LEU A 23 3.29 30.81 -27.39
C LEU A 23 2.51 29.62 -26.86
N LEU A 24 1.31 29.39 -27.40
CA LEU A 24 0.48 28.25 -27.00
C LEU A 24 1.14 26.91 -27.37
N MET A 25 1.85 26.85 -28.49
CA MET A 25 2.61 25.67 -28.89
C MET A 25 3.76 25.39 -27.92
N ASP A 26 4.60 26.40 -27.63
CA ASP A 26 5.73 26.27 -26.69
C ASP A 26 5.24 25.93 -25.28
N PHE A 27 4.19 26.60 -24.81
CA PHE A 27 3.59 26.34 -23.51
C PHE A 27 3.07 24.91 -23.39
N ASN A 28 2.34 24.42 -24.39
CA ASN A 28 1.87 23.04 -24.41
C ASN A 28 3.02 22.04 -24.41
N SER A 29 4.08 22.28 -25.19
CA SER A 29 5.27 21.42 -25.19
C SER A 29 5.93 21.37 -23.82
N ARG A 30 6.06 22.51 -23.13
CA ARG A 30 6.64 22.58 -21.78
C ARG A 30 5.78 21.87 -20.74
N ILE A 31 4.45 22.02 -20.79
CA ILE A 31 3.54 21.31 -19.88
C ILE A 31 3.64 19.80 -20.08
N ASN A 32 3.65 19.34 -21.34
CA ASN A 32 3.76 17.91 -21.62
C ASN A 32 5.07 17.34 -21.10
N GLU A 33 6.17 18.06 -21.27
CA GLU A 33 7.47 17.65 -20.76
C GLU A 33 7.51 17.63 -19.23
N LEU A 34 6.97 18.66 -18.57
CA LEU A 34 6.86 18.70 -17.11
C LEU A 34 6.03 17.53 -16.57
N ASN A 35 4.90 17.22 -17.20
CA ASN A 35 4.04 16.10 -16.82
C ASN A 35 4.75 14.76 -16.99
N ARG A 36 5.52 14.60 -18.07
CA ARG A 36 6.35 13.42 -18.31
C ARG A 36 7.40 13.25 -17.22
N LEU A 37 8.17 14.29 -16.92
CA LEU A 37 9.18 14.31 -15.86
C LEU A 37 8.58 13.98 -14.49
N ASN A 38 7.45 14.58 -14.14
CA ASN A 38 6.75 14.29 -12.87
C ASN A 38 6.28 12.83 -12.79
N THR A 39 5.81 12.27 -13.90
CA THR A 39 5.39 10.87 -13.96
C THR A 39 6.58 9.92 -13.81
N GLU A 40 7.72 10.25 -14.43
CA GLU A 40 8.96 9.49 -14.29
C GLU A 40 9.49 9.56 -12.85
N LEU A 41 9.47 10.74 -12.23
CA LEU A 41 9.87 10.96 -10.84
C LEU A 41 9.00 10.15 -9.88
N ALA A 42 7.67 10.21 -10.01
CA ALA A 42 6.75 9.44 -9.16
C ALA A 42 6.98 7.92 -9.26
N LYS A 43 7.31 7.42 -10.47
CA LYS A 43 7.67 6.01 -10.67
C LYS A 43 8.97 5.65 -9.96
N MET A 44 9.99 6.50 -10.05
CA MET A 44 11.27 6.27 -9.38
C MET A 44 11.12 6.30 -7.85
N GLU A 45 10.38 7.27 -7.31
CA GLU A 45 10.09 7.34 -5.87
C GLU A 45 9.40 6.08 -5.36
N THR A 46 8.40 5.60 -6.11
CA THR A 46 7.70 4.34 -5.78
C THR A 46 8.66 3.15 -5.77
N GLN A 47 9.55 3.04 -6.77
CA GLN A 47 10.55 1.97 -6.83
C GLN A 47 11.54 2.04 -5.67
N VAL A 48 12.02 3.24 -5.33
CA VAL A 48 12.92 3.46 -4.20
C VAL A 48 12.24 3.09 -2.88
N ALA A 49 10.98 3.47 -2.69
CA ALA A 49 10.21 3.12 -1.50
C ALA A 49 10.03 1.60 -1.39
N ALA A 50 9.69 0.91 -2.48
CA ALA A 50 9.57 -0.55 -2.51
C ALA A 50 10.90 -1.23 -2.17
N ASN A 51 12.01 -0.78 -2.77
CA ASN A 51 13.33 -1.34 -2.50
C ASN A 51 13.76 -1.14 -1.05
N LYS A 52 13.52 0.05 -0.46
CA LYS A 52 13.81 0.32 0.95
C LYS A 52 12.98 -0.54 1.89
N ALA A 53 11.69 -0.77 1.56
CA ALA A 53 10.85 -1.66 2.35
C ALA A 53 11.36 -3.11 2.31
N THR A 54 11.77 -3.58 1.13
CA THR A 54 12.39 -4.91 0.99
C THR A 54 13.71 -5.00 1.74
N GLU A 55 14.57 -3.98 1.65
CA GLU A 55 15.84 -3.93 2.37
C GLU A 55 15.62 -4.01 3.89
N SER A 56 14.67 -3.23 4.44
CA SER A 56 14.32 -3.29 5.86
C SER A 56 13.84 -4.68 6.28
N GLY A 57 12.95 -5.29 5.51
CA GLY A 57 12.45 -6.64 5.82
C GLY A 57 13.53 -7.72 5.71
N LEU A 58 14.48 -7.58 4.78
CA LEU A 58 15.64 -8.47 4.68
C LEU A 58 16.61 -8.25 5.85
N GLN A 59 16.83 -7.00 6.26
CA GLN A 59 17.68 -6.67 7.40
C GLN A 59 17.15 -7.29 8.70
N GLU A 60 15.83 -7.26 8.91
CA GLU A 60 15.18 -7.93 10.05
C GLU A 60 15.37 -9.44 10.02
N GLN A 61 15.18 -10.08 8.85
CA GLN A 61 15.40 -11.51 8.68
C GLN A 61 16.85 -11.92 8.93
N ILE A 62 17.81 -11.11 8.45
CA ILE A 62 19.24 -11.34 8.72
C ILE A 62 19.51 -11.24 10.22
N GLN A 63 19.02 -10.19 10.89
CA GLN A 63 19.18 -10.04 12.34
C GLN A 63 18.63 -11.24 13.10
N TYR A 64 17.41 -11.69 12.76
CA TYR A 64 16.81 -12.89 13.35
C TYR A 64 17.67 -14.13 13.09
N ALA A 65 18.06 -14.39 11.85
CA ALA A 65 18.85 -15.56 11.47
C ALA A 65 20.22 -15.60 12.16
N THR A 66 20.81 -14.43 12.48
CA THR A 66 22.07 -14.33 13.24
C THR A 66 21.89 -14.37 14.76
N SER A 67 20.65 -14.38 15.26
CA SER A 67 20.35 -14.34 16.69
C SER A 67 20.38 -15.72 17.34
N ASP A 68 20.66 -15.76 18.64
CA ASP A 68 20.57 -16.97 19.46
C ASP A 68 19.15 -17.56 19.50
N ALA A 69 18.13 -16.74 19.25
CA ALA A 69 16.74 -17.17 19.21
C ALA A 69 16.50 -18.11 18.02
N ALA A 70 16.99 -17.76 16.82
CA ALA A 70 16.91 -18.62 15.64
C ALA A 70 17.69 -19.93 15.82
N VAL A 71 18.87 -19.87 16.47
CA VAL A 71 19.65 -21.08 16.82
C VAL A 71 18.88 -21.97 17.77
N ASN A 72 18.22 -21.40 18.78
CA ASN A 72 17.43 -22.15 19.76
C ASN A 72 16.18 -22.76 19.12
N GLU A 73 15.45 -22.00 18.30
CA GLU A 73 14.28 -22.52 17.55
C GLU A 73 14.68 -23.69 16.65
N TYR A 74 15.76 -23.54 15.88
CA TYR A 74 16.30 -24.61 15.05
C TYR A 74 16.69 -25.83 15.90
N ALA A 75 17.35 -25.62 17.04
CA ALA A 75 17.73 -26.69 17.94
C ALA A 75 16.51 -27.47 18.47
N ARG A 76 15.46 -26.77 18.91
CA ARG A 76 14.22 -27.40 19.39
C ARG A 76 13.52 -28.19 18.29
N ASN A 77 13.43 -27.64 17.07
CA ASN A 77 12.77 -28.31 15.94
C ASN A 77 13.53 -29.56 15.47
N ASN A 78 14.85 -29.60 15.64
CA ASN A 78 15.69 -30.73 15.26
C ASN A 78 16.01 -31.68 16.43
N GLY A 79 15.40 -31.49 17.60
CA GLY A 79 15.64 -32.31 18.79
C GLY A 79 17.07 -32.20 19.34
N LEU A 80 17.78 -31.13 19.00
CA LEU A 80 19.11 -30.83 19.52
C LEU A 80 18.99 -30.23 20.93
N VAL A 81 19.94 -30.59 21.80
CA VAL A 81 19.96 -30.19 23.21
C VAL A 81 21.28 -29.51 23.51
N ARG A 82 21.26 -28.41 24.29
CA ARG A 82 22.50 -27.76 24.71
C ARG A 82 23.21 -28.58 25.78
N GLU A 83 24.52 -28.36 25.91
CA GLU A 83 25.31 -29.01 26.94
C GLU A 83 24.76 -28.64 28.34
N GLY A 84 24.36 -29.66 29.10
CA GLY A 84 23.70 -29.50 30.41
C GLY A 84 22.16 -29.53 30.40
N GLU A 85 21.50 -29.50 29.23
CA GLU A 85 20.06 -29.67 29.13
C GLU A 85 19.65 -31.16 29.11
N LYS A 86 18.52 -31.50 29.76
CA LYS A 86 17.94 -32.85 29.69
C LYS A 86 16.75 -32.86 28.73
N LEU A 87 16.86 -33.61 27.63
CA LEU A 87 15.75 -33.83 26.70
C LEU A 87 14.71 -34.74 27.37
N ILE A 88 13.51 -34.21 27.60
CA ILE A 88 12.36 -34.97 28.11
C ILE A 88 11.43 -35.24 26.93
N VAL A 89 11.33 -36.50 26.51
CA VAL A 89 10.35 -36.94 25.52
C VAL A 89 9.17 -37.57 26.26
N PRO A 90 7.97 -36.97 26.22
CA PRO A 90 6.80 -37.58 26.83
C PRO A 90 6.45 -38.88 26.10
N LEU A 91 6.60 -40.02 26.76
CA LEU A 91 6.07 -41.30 26.31
C LEU A 91 4.61 -41.37 26.77
N GLY A 92 3.68 -41.15 25.85
CA GLY A 92 2.26 -41.19 26.18
C GLY A 92 1.77 -42.60 26.44
N ASN A 93 1.26 -42.86 27.64
CA ASN A 93 -0.11 -43.35 27.74
C ASN A 93 -0.98 -42.18 28.22
N SER A 94 -2.04 -41.88 27.48
CA SER A 94 -2.98 -40.78 27.69
C SER A 94 -2.53 -39.43 27.12
N THR A 95 -2.86 -39.21 25.85
CA THR A 95 -3.15 -37.88 25.32
C THR A 95 -4.22 -37.24 26.21
N PRO A 96 -3.97 -36.09 26.87
CA PRO A 96 -5.07 -35.32 27.42
C PRO A 96 -5.84 -34.81 26.20
N VAL A 97 -7.02 -35.38 25.94
CA VAL A 97 -7.96 -34.76 25.02
C VAL A 97 -8.27 -33.40 25.62
N PRO A 98 -7.98 -32.29 24.95
CA PRO A 98 -8.43 -30.99 25.43
C PRO A 98 -9.95 -31.09 25.54
N GLN A 99 -10.49 -31.02 26.76
CA GLN A 99 -11.91 -30.72 26.90
C GLN A 99 -12.07 -29.29 26.40
N LEU A 100 -12.39 -29.19 25.12
CA LEU A 100 -12.83 -27.97 24.49
C LEU A 100 -14.13 -27.64 25.22
N ASN A 101 -14.03 -26.82 26.26
CA ASN A 101 -15.18 -26.14 26.83
C ASN A 101 -15.68 -25.24 25.71
N HIS A 102 -16.59 -25.77 24.89
CA HIS A 102 -17.35 -24.97 23.97
C HIS A 102 -18.18 -24.04 24.85
N GLU A 103 -17.70 -22.82 25.04
CA GLU A 103 -18.58 -21.74 25.46
C GLU A 103 -19.67 -21.70 24.40
N THR A 104 -20.91 -22.00 24.79
CA THR A 104 -22.06 -21.97 23.88
C THR A 104 -22.13 -20.58 23.27
N THR A 105 -21.68 -20.44 22.02
CA THR A 105 -21.89 -19.23 21.24
C THR A 105 -23.38 -18.93 21.31
N PRO A 106 -23.81 -17.77 21.84
CA PRO A 106 -25.22 -17.43 21.86
C PRO A 106 -25.73 -17.48 20.43
N THR A 107 -26.70 -18.35 20.17
CA THR A 107 -27.36 -18.41 18.87
C THR A 107 -27.87 -16.99 18.56
N PRO A 108 -27.40 -16.35 17.48
CA PRO A 108 -27.84 -15.02 17.15
C PRO A 108 -29.35 -15.07 16.93
N VAL A 109 -30.10 -14.31 17.73
CA VAL A 109 -31.55 -14.18 17.56
C VAL A 109 -31.78 -13.65 16.16
N LYS A 110 -32.47 -14.42 15.33
CA LYS A 110 -32.79 -14.02 13.96
C LYS A 110 -33.84 -12.91 14.00
N ILE A 111 -33.39 -11.66 14.01
CA ILE A 111 -34.27 -10.49 13.92
C ILE A 111 -34.83 -10.42 12.49
N SER A 112 -36.15 -10.24 12.37
CA SER A 112 -36.82 -10.10 11.08
C SER A 112 -36.57 -8.71 10.49
N ASN A 113 -36.51 -8.58 9.16
CA ASN A 113 -36.25 -7.29 8.49
C ASN A 113 -37.21 -6.17 8.93
N HIS A 114 -38.47 -6.50 9.22
CA HIS A 114 -39.45 -5.53 9.71
C HIS A 114 -39.06 -4.96 11.09
N GLN A 115 -38.55 -5.79 12.00
CA GLN A 115 -38.09 -5.32 13.31
C GLN A 115 -36.87 -4.40 13.19
N ILE A 116 -35.99 -4.65 12.21
CA ILE A 116 -34.84 -3.78 11.91
C ILE A 116 -35.33 -2.40 11.43
N TRP A 117 -36.28 -2.38 10.50
CA TRP A 117 -36.86 -1.12 10.01
C TRP A 117 -37.56 -0.34 11.11
N TRP A 118 -38.33 -1.03 11.96
CA TRP A 118 -39.03 -0.40 13.07
C TRP A 118 -38.05 0.27 14.05
N ALA A 119 -37.01 -0.44 14.48
CA ALA A 119 -35.97 0.10 15.37
C ALA A 119 -35.21 1.28 14.75
N LEU A 120 -35.00 1.28 13.42
CA LEU A 120 -34.32 2.37 12.72
C LEU A 120 -35.12 3.69 12.77
N PHE A 121 -36.45 3.60 12.72
CA PHE A 121 -37.32 4.77 12.71
C PHE A 121 -37.74 5.23 14.10
N PHE A 122 -37.82 4.31 15.06
CA PHE A 122 -38.42 4.60 16.36
C PHE A 122 -37.52 4.35 17.57
N GLY A 123 -36.32 3.76 17.38
CA GLY A 123 -35.47 3.33 18.50
C GLY A 123 -36.12 2.21 19.31
N ASP A 124 -35.49 1.76 20.40
CA ASP A 124 -36.16 0.91 21.40
C ASP A 124 -37.46 1.57 21.91
#